data_AF-A0AAN9V4U4-F1
#
_entry.id   AF-A0AAN9V4U4-F1
#
_cell.length_a   1.000
_cell.length_b   1.000
_cell.length_c   1.000
_cell.angle_alpha   90.00
_cell.angle_beta   90.00
_cell.angle_gamma   90.00
#
_symmetry.space_group_name_H-M   'P 1'
#
loop_
_entity.id
_entity.type
_entity.pdbx_description
1 polymer ?
#
loop_
_entity_poly.entity_id
_entity_poly.type
_entity_poly.pdbx_seq_one_letter_code
_entity_poly.pdbx_strand_id
1 'polypeptide(L)'
;MVWNDCKRYYKTHVGSQFDRAHVKQVWHDALHQVTAEKWENYVKHTEKIEEDWNREVKWDSINVEPIIINLGEENSSDEENEDDSEPLAIPLPGQSGEGC
;
A
#
# COMPACT_ATOMS: atom_id res chain seq x y z
N MET A 1 15.44 8.34 6.14
CA MET A 1 16.03 9.67 5.81
C MET A 1 17.42 9.78 6.41
N VAL A 2 18.39 10.18 5.59
CA VAL A 2 19.82 10.34 5.97
C VAL A 2 20.00 11.15 7.25
N TRP A 3 19.31 12.31 7.34
CA TRP A 3 19.41 13.20 8.49
C TRP A 3 19.01 12.52 9.80
N ASN A 4 18.02 11.62 9.77
CA ASN A 4 17.58 10.94 10.98
C ASN A 4 18.66 9.98 11.50
N ASP A 5 19.32 9.25 10.60
CA ASP A 5 20.36 8.30 10.99
C ASP A 5 21.64 9.01 11.44
N CYS A 6 22.04 10.10 10.77
CA CYS A 6 23.17 10.91 11.25
C CYS A 6 22.90 11.51 12.64
N LYS A 7 21.68 12.00 12.89
CA LYS A 7 21.28 12.48 14.23
C LYS A 7 21.31 11.38 15.29
N ARG A 8 20.82 10.18 14.96
CA ARG A 8 20.87 9.02 15.87
C ARG A 8 22.31 8.67 16.19
N TYR A 9 23.18 8.62 15.18
CA TYR A 9 24.60 8.39 15.37
C TYR A 9 25.22 9.46 16.28
N TYR A 10 24.96 10.74 15.96
CA TYR A 10 25.44 11.87 16.75
C TYR A 10 25.00 11.77 18.22
N LYS A 11 23.72 11.50 18.49
CA LYS A 11 23.19 11.37 19.85
C LYS A 11 23.89 10.27 20.66
N THR A 12 24.22 9.16 20.02
CA THR A 12 24.91 8.04 20.66
C THR A 12 26.40 8.31 20.90
N HIS A 13 27.05 9.10 20.03
CA HIS A 13 28.52 9.23 20.02
C HIS A 13 29.06 10.57 20.53
N VAL A 14 28.23 11.62 20.59
CA VAL A 14 28.67 12.93 21.12
C VAL A 14 28.99 12.86 22.62
N GLY A 15 28.25 12.06 23.38
CA GLY A 15 28.39 11.97 24.84
C GLY A 15 28.18 13.33 25.53
N SER A 16 28.97 13.60 26.57
CA SER A 16 28.95 14.87 27.31
C SER A 16 30.04 15.86 26.86
N GLN A 17 30.85 15.49 25.86
CA GLN A 17 31.94 16.33 25.36
C GLN A 17 31.43 17.17 24.19
N PHE A 18 31.25 18.47 24.43
CA PHE A 18 30.78 19.42 23.43
C PHE A 18 31.91 20.29 22.87
N ASP A 19 33.12 19.72 22.77
CA ASP A 19 34.20 20.39 22.08
C ASP A 19 33.93 20.48 20.57
N ARG A 20 34.34 21.58 19.95
CA ARG A 20 34.06 21.86 18.54
C ARG A 20 34.74 20.87 17.61
N ALA A 21 35.96 20.43 17.92
CA ALA A 21 36.68 19.48 17.08
C ALA A 21 36.02 18.09 17.18
N HIS A 22 35.68 17.66 18.40
CA HIS A 22 34.96 16.41 18.64
C HIS A 22 33.61 16.37 17.93
N VAL A 23 32.78 17.40 18.09
CA VAL A 23 31.47 17.49 17.43
C VAL A 23 31.61 17.38 15.90
N LYS A 24 32.60 18.07 15.31
CA LYS A 24 32.87 17.97 13.86
C LYS A 24 33.25 16.56 13.44
N GLN A 25 34.10 15.89 14.23
CA GLN A 25 34.52 14.52 13.94
C GLN A 25 33.33 13.56 14.00
N VAL A 26 32.50 13.64 15.04
CA VAL A 26 31.30 12.79 15.17
C VAL A 26 30.35 12.98 13.98
N TRP A 27 30.17 14.22 13.50
CA TRP A 27 29.37 14.48 12.30
C TRP A 27 30.00 13.92 11.03
N HIS A 28 31.33 14.03 10.89
CA HIS A 28 32.05 13.46 9.76
C HIS A 28 31.89 11.94 9.72
N ASP A 29 32.04 11.27 10.86
CA ASP A 29 31.89 9.82 11.00
C ASP A 29 30.44 9.37 10.75
N ALA A 30 29.45 10.18 11.17
CA ALA A 30 28.04 9.95 10.88
C ALA A 30 27.73 9.97 9.38
N LEU A 31 28.34 10.90 8.64
CA LEU A 31 28.16 11.03 7.20
C LEU A 31 28.85 9.90 6.44
N HIS A 32 30.02 9.45 6.90
CA HIS A 32 30.75 8.33 6.27
C HIS A 32 30.02 6.98 6.36
N GLN A 33 29.09 6.82 7.30
CA GLN A 33 28.27 5.61 7.39
C GLN A 33 27.11 5.55 6.40
N VAL A 34 26.86 6.64 5.69
CA VAL A 34 25.83 6.71 4.66
C VAL A 34 26.40 6.12 3.38
N THR A 35 26.14 4.83 3.16
CA THR A 35 26.54 4.13 1.95
C THR A 35 25.62 4.48 0.79
N ALA A 36 26.08 4.23 -0.44
CA ALA A 36 25.27 4.40 -1.65
C ALA A 36 23.95 3.60 -1.60
N GLU A 37 24.00 2.38 -1.04
CA GLU A 37 22.81 1.53 -0.83
C GLU A 37 21.80 2.18 0.13
N LYS A 38 22.26 2.73 1.26
CA LYS A 38 21.37 3.45 2.18
C LYS A 38 20.75 4.65 1.49
N TRP A 39 21.54 5.38 0.70
CA TRP A 39 21.06 6.52 -0.07
C TRP A 39 19.94 6.13 -1.03
N GLU A 40 20.15 5.08 -1.83
CA GLU A 40 19.15 4.53 -2.75
C GLU A 40 17.87 4.13 -2.01
N ASN A 41 17.98 3.46 -0.86
CA ASN A 41 16.83 3.08 -0.04
C ASN A 41 16.05 4.30 0.47
N TYR A 42 16.72 5.39 0.83
CA TYR A 42 16.02 6.62 1.23
C TYR A 42 15.29 7.27 0.06
N VAL A 43 15.89 7.29 -1.13
CA VAL A 43 15.26 7.83 -2.35
C VAL A 43 14.00 7.02 -2.68
N LYS A 44 14.12 5.69 -2.76
CA LYS A 44 12.97 4.80 -3.01
C LYS A 44 11.85 4.97 -1.99
N HIS A 45 12.20 5.16 -0.72
CA HIS A 45 11.19 5.41 0.31
C HIS A 45 10.44 6.73 0.08
N THR A 46 11.16 7.79 -0.31
CA THR A 46 10.54 9.08 -0.62
C THR A 46 9.68 9.01 -1.89
N GLU A 47 10.15 8.35 -2.94
CA GLU A 47 9.37 8.12 -4.17
C GLU A 47 8.07 7.39 -3.87
N LYS A 48 8.11 6.35 -3.03
CA LYS A 48 6.89 5.63 -2.61
C LYS A 48 5.89 6.54 -1.88
N ILE A 49 6.37 7.43 -1.02
CA ILE A 49 5.49 8.39 -0.32
C ILE A 49 4.82 9.33 -1.32
N GLU A 50 5.54 9.75 -2.35
CA GLU A 50 4.99 10.60 -3.42
C GLU A 50 3.94 9.85 -4.25
N GLU A 51 4.19 8.58 -4.59
CA GLU A 51 3.21 7.72 -5.27
C GLU A 51 1.94 7.54 -4.44
N ASP A 52 2.10 7.27 -3.13
CA ASP A 52 0.99 7.14 -2.19
C ASP A 52 0.17 8.44 -2.11
N TRP A 53 0.86 9.58 -2.00
CA TRP A 53 0.22 10.90 -2.02
C TRP A 53 -0.55 11.16 -3.32
N ASN A 54 0.05 10.90 -4.48
CA ASN A 54 -0.58 11.11 -5.79
C ASN A 54 -1.78 10.20 -6.02
N ARG A 55 -1.82 9.03 -5.39
CA ARG A 55 -3.00 8.16 -5.37
C ARG A 55 -4.09 8.74 -4.48
N GLU A 56 -3.74 9.19 -3.28
CA GLU A 56 -4.70 9.59 -2.24
C GLU A 56 -5.33 10.95 -2.51
N VAL A 57 -4.58 11.94 -2.99
CA VAL A 57 -5.11 13.26 -3.36
C VAL A 57 -6.25 13.18 -4.38
N LYS A 58 -6.22 12.18 -5.27
CA LYS A 58 -7.32 11.98 -6.24
C LYS A 58 -8.65 11.68 -5.55
N TRP A 59 -8.63 10.95 -4.44
CA TRP A 59 -9.83 10.62 -3.66
C TRP A 59 -10.37 11.83 -2.91
N ASP A 60 -9.50 12.66 -2.35
CA ASP A 60 -9.90 13.89 -1.64
C ASP A 60 -10.56 14.91 -2.58
N SER A 61 -10.21 14.89 -3.87
CA SER A 61 -10.83 15.74 -4.89
C SER A 61 -12.13 15.21 -5.49
N ILE A 62 -12.54 13.97 -5.17
CA ILE A 62 -13.81 13.41 -5.64
C ILE A 62 -14.93 13.91 -4.74
N ASN A 63 -15.78 14.77 -5.29
CA ASN A 63 -17.03 15.17 -4.66
C ASN A 63 -18.02 14.00 -4.72
N VAL A 64 -18.01 13.14 -3.70
CA VAL A 64 -18.91 11.99 -3.60
C VAL A 64 -20.35 12.50 -3.47
N GLU A 65 -21.20 12.14 -4.43
CA GLU A 65 -22.62 12.47 -4.35
C GLU A 65 -23.28 11.78 -3.14
N PRO A 66 -24.15 12.48 -2.40
CA PRO A 66 -24.79 11.92 -1.22
C PRO A 66 -25.68 10.74 -1.59
N ILE A 67 -25.53 9.63 -0.86
CA ILE A 67 -26.44 8.49 -0.98
C ILE A 67 -27.77 8.88 -0.33
N ILE A 68 -28.81 9.06 -1.14
CA ILE A 68 -30.17 9.34 -0.67
C ILE A 68 -30.89 8.01 -0.48
N ILE A 69 -31.12 7.62 0.78
CA ILE A 69 -31.93 6.44 1.13
C ILE A 69 -33.36 6.92 1.35
N ASN A 70 -34.26 6.59 0.43
CA ASN A 70 -35.68 6.87 0.58
C ASN A 70 -36.29 5.80 1.51
N LEU A 71 -36.64 6.21 2.72
CA LEU A 71 -37.33 5.37 3.72
C LEU A 71 -38.85 5.43 3.50
N GLY A 72 -39.31 5.24 2.25
CA GLY A 72 -40.73 5.14 1.96
C GLY A 72 -41.34 3.94 2.67
N GLU A 73 -42.54 4.09 3.23
CA GLU A 73 -43.40 2.96 3.61
C GLU A 73 -43.89 2.27 2.32
N GLU A 74 -42.99 1.57 1.64
CA GLU A 74 -43.30 0.78 0.46
C GLU A 74 -43.44 -0.67 0.92
N ASN A 75 -44.69 -1.13 0.92
CA ASN A 75 -45.07 -2.49 1.25
C ASN A 75 -44.21 -3.47 0.45
N SER A 76 -43.35 -4.20 1.15
CA SER A 76 -42.43 -5.20 0.61
C SER A 76 -43.20 -6.28 -0.16
N SER A 77 -43.30 -6.15 -1.48
CA SER A 77 -43.58 -7.28 -2.36
C SER A 77 -42.24 -7.85 -2.80
N ASP A 78 -41.75 -8.78 -1.98
CA ASP A 78 -40.63 -9.64 -2.28
C ASP A 78 -41.12 -10.71 -3.28
N GLU A 79 -41.01 -10.42 -4.59
CA GLU A 79 -41.18 -11.44 -5.62
C GLU A 79 -39.81 -12.11 -5.86
N GLU A 80 -39.55 -13.16 -5.09
CA GLU A 80 -38.49 -14.12 -5.35
C GLU A 80 -38.74 -14.79 -6.72
N ASN A 81 -38.11 -14.28 -7.77
CA ASN A 81 -37.93 -15.04 -9.02
C ASN A 81 -36.61 -15.82 -8.92
N GLU A 82 -36.68 -17.02 -8.34
CA GLU A 82 -35.66 -18.05 -8.56
C GLU A 82 -35.80 -18.58 -10.00
N ASP A 83 -35.05 -18.01 -10.94
CA ASP A 83 -34.70 -18.69 -12.19
C ASP A 83 -33.26 -19.19 -12.08
N ASP A 84 -33.07 -20.24 -11.29
CA ASP A 84 -31.83 -21.01 -11.25
C ASP A 84 -31.84 -22.02 -12.41
N SER A 85 -31.73 -21.49 -13.63
CA SER A 85 -31.52 -22.28 -14.83
C SER A 85 -30.01 -22.50 -15.04
N GLU A 86 -29.40 -23.35 -14.21
CA GLU A 86 -28.10 -23.94 -14.54
C GLU A 86 -28.25 -24.86 -15.78
N PRO A 87 -27.46 -24.68 -16.86
CA PRO A 87 -27.49 -25.62 -17.97
C PRO A 87 -26.92 -26.97 -17.50
N LEU A 88 -27.79 -27.99 -17.40
CA LEU A 88 -27.40 -29.37 -17.16
C LEU A 88 -26.28 -29.79 -18.11
N ALA A 89 -25.19 -30.28 -17.54
CA ALA A 89 -24.09 -30.88 -18.28
C ALA A 89 -24.63 -31.95 -19.25
N ILE A 90 -24.36 -31.76 -20.54
CA ILE A 90 -24.78 -32.70 -21.58
C ILE A 90 -24.02 -34.01 -21.35
N PRO A 91 -24.71 -35.17 -21.22
CA PRO A 91 -24.02 -36.45 -21.14
C PRO A 91 -23.20 -36.67 -22.41
N LEU A 92 -21.92 -37.04 -22.26
CA LEU A 92 -21.08 -37.41 -23.40
C LEU A 92 -21.77 -38.54 -24.18
N PRO A 93 -21.89 -38.43 -25.52
CA PRO A 93 -22.47 -39.49 -26.33
C PRO A 93 -21.65 -40.76 -26.14
N GLY A 94 -22.34 -41.84 -25.77
CA GLY A 94 -21.74 -43.14 -25.53
C GLY A 94 -20.89 -43.57 -26.72
N GLN A 95 -19.66 -43.98 -26.44
CA GLN A 95 -18.90 -44.80 -27.38
C GLN A 95 -19.59 -46.17 -27.46
N SER A 96 -20.53 -46.28 -28.40
CA SER A 96 -20.96 -47.56 -28.96
C SER A 96 -20.01 -47.92 -30.10
N GLY A 97 -19.35 -49.07 -29.95
CA GLY A 97 -18.50 -49.72 -30.96
C GLY A 97 -17.67 -50.77 -30.23
N GLU A 98 -18.21 -51.96 -29.98
CA GLU A 98 -18.08 -53.14 -30.87
C GLU A 98 -16.59 -53.49 -31.04
N GLY A 99 -16.10 -54.59 -30.48
CA GLY A 99 -16.51 -55.95 -30.80
C GLY A 99 -15.38 -56.62 -31.59
N CYS A 100 -14.90 -57.74 -31.05
CA CYS A 100 -13.95 -58.77 -31.55
C CYS A 100 -12.73 -58.94 -30.64
#